data_AF-A0A2R4QGI3-F1
#
_entry.id   AF-A0A2R4QGI3-F1
#
_cell.length_a   1.000
_cell.length_b   1.000
_cell.length_c   1.000
_cell.angle_alpha   90.00
_cell.angle_beta   90.00
_cell.angle_gamma   90.00
#
_symmetry.space_group_name_H-M   'P 1'
#
loop_
_entity.id
_entity.type
_entity.pdbx_description
1 polymer ?
#
loop_
_entity_poly.entity_id
_entity_poly.type
_entity_poly.pdbx_seq_one_letter_code
_entity_poly.pdbx_strand_id
1 'polypeptide(L)'
;IILDMQPSLFGIHMRDGILLAKLLHSYDIITVEQMQTILPSREPNVCYGNLLRIKQWMHYTGVDCSDSVMKEISEGKGSIAIRLLYQLFLSLESEDHIKFYISKTNPEKLR
;
A
#
# COMPACT_ATOMS: atom_id res chain seq x y z
N ILE A 1 9.95 1.02 -12.99
CA ILE A 1 8.51 1.11 -13.30
C ILE A 1 8.24 2.56 -13.68
N ILE A 2 7.79 2.85 -14.89
CA ILE A 2 7.30 4.20 -15.23
C ILE A 2 5.83 4.22 -14.82
N LEU A 3 5.51 5.03 -13.81
CA LEU A 3 4.14 5.21 -13.33
C LEU A 3 3.54 6.44 -14.00
N ASP A 4 2.50 6.23 -14.78
CA ASP A 4 1.67 7.33 -15.25
C ASP A 4 0.80 7.83 -14.08
N MET A 5 1.13 9.02 -13.60
CA MET A 5 0.47 9.68 -12.48
C MET A 5 -0.76 10.47 -12.92
N GLN A 6 -1.21 10.37 -14.18
CA GLN A 6 -2.51 10.92 -14.57
C GLN A 6 -3.60 10.25 -13.72
N PRO A 7 -4.43 11.01 -12.97
CA PRO A 7 -5.38 10.43 -12.02
C PRO A 7 -6.28 9.34 -12.61
N SER A 8 -6.80 9.53 -13.82
CA SER A 8 -7.69 8.54 -14.47
C SER A 8 -7.01 7.19 -14.68
N LEU A 9 -5.73 7.18 -15.07
CA LEU A 9 -5.00 5.94 -15.32
C LEU A 9 -4.43 5.36 -14.03
N PHE A 10 -3.92 6.22 -13.15
CA PHE A 10 -3.37 5.81 -11.86
C PHE A 10 -4.42 5.14 -10.97
N GLY A 11 -5.64 5.67 -10.93
CA GLY A 11 -6.75 5.04 -10.20
C GLY A 11 -7.05 3.62 -10.66
N ILE A 12 -6.95 3.35 -11.97
CA ILE A 12 -7.14 2.01 -12.54
C ILE A 12 -6.04 1.04 -12.10
N HIS A 13 -4.80 1.52 -11.95
CA HIS A 13 -3.68 0.68 -11.53
C HIS A 13 -3.62 0.44 -10.02
N MET A 14 -4.20 1.33 -9.22
CA MET A 14 -4.19 1.22 -7.76
C MET A 14 -5.38 0.48 -7.18
N ARG A 15 -6.52 0.48 -7.87
CA ARG A 15 -7.81 0.01 -7.32
C ARG A 15 -7.80 -1.41 -6.78
N ASP A 16 -7.02 -2.31 -7.34
CA ASP A 16 -6.99 -3.72 -6.93
C ASP A 16 -5.98 -3.99 -5.81
N GLY A 17 -5.20 -2.98 -5.42
CA GLY A 17 -4.20 -3.06 -4.35
C GLY A 17 -2.91 -3.77 -4.74
N ILE A 18 -2.75 -4.27 -5.97
CA ILE A 18 -1.54 -5.01 -6.38
C ILE A 18 -0.30 -4.13 -6.31
N LEU A 19 -0.41 -2.87 -6.75
CA LEU A 19 0.70 -1.92 -6.66
C LEU A 19 1.12 -1.68 -5.21
N LEU A 20 0.14 -1.48 -4.31
CA LEU A 20 0.39 -1.28 -2.88
C LEU A 20 1.05 -2.51 -2.25
N ALA A 21 0.55 -3.71 -2.55
CA ALA A 21 1.11 -4.95 -2.01
C ALA A 21 2.58 -5.14 -2.44
N LYS A 22 2.88 -4.89 -3.73
CA LYS A 22 4.26 -4.94 -4.25
C LYS A 22 5.17 -3.91 -3.57
N LEU A 23 4.66 -2.71 -3.32
CA LEU A 23 5.40 -1.66 -2.63
C LEU A 23 5.67 -2.04 -1.18
N LEU A 24 4.66 -2.50 -0.43
CA LEU A 24 4.85 -2.94 0.95
C LEU A 24 5.86 -4.10 1.05
N HIS A 25 5.82 -5.04 0.09
CA HIS A 25 6.80 -6.12 0.02
C HIS A 25 8.22 -5.61 -0.30
N SER A 26 8.39 -4.61 -1.17
CA SER A 26 9.71 -4.06 -1.48
C SER A 26 10.37 -3.32 -0.30
N TYR A 27 9.58 -2.93 0.70
CA TYR A 27 10.05 -2.34 1.95
C TYR A 27 10.06 -3.35 3.12
N ASP A 28 9.96 -4.66 2.84
CA ASP A 28 9.95 -5.74 3.84
C ASP A 28 8.82 -5.63 4.91
N ILE A 29 7.72 -4.93 4.60
CA ILE A 29 6.58 -4.77 5.53
C ILE A 29 5.67 -6.01 5.52
N ILE A 30 5.55 -6.66 4.37
CA ILE A 30 4.74 -7.86 4.19
C ILE A 30 5.56 -8.97 3.55
N THR A 31 5.24 -10.22 3.88
CA THR A 31 5.90 -11.38 3.28
C THR A 31 5.39 -11.64 1.86
N VAL A 32 6.12 -12.48 1.12
CA VAL A 32 5.68 -12.93 -0.21
C VAL A 32 4.33 -13.67 -0.13
N GLU A 33 4.09 -14.47 0.91
CA GLU A 33 2.81 -15.19 1.06
C GLU A 33 1.66 -14.21 1.30
N GLN A 34 1.86 -13.19 2.14
CA GLN A 34 0.89 -12.14 2.37
C GLN A 34 0.59 -11.37 1.08
N MET A 35 1.63 -10.98 0.32
CA MET A 35 1.47 -10.32 -0.98
C MET A 35 0.65 -11.18 -1.97
N GLN A 36 0.88 -12.50 -2.02
CA GLN A 36 0.17 -13.42 -2.91
C GLN A 36 -1.33 -13.58 -2.58
N THR A 37 -1.79 -13.17 -1.40
CA THR A 37 -3.23 -13.15 -1.07
C THR A 37 -4.00 -12.05 -1.80
N ILE A 38 -3.30 -11.07 -2.40
CA ILE A 38 -3.90 -9.97 -3.16
C ILE A 38 -4.04 -10.40 -4.61
N LEU A 39 -5.29 -10.47 -5.09
CA LEU A 39 -5.60 -10.98 -6.42
C LEU A 39 -5.90 -9.84 -7.40
N PRO A 40 -5.27 -9.80 -8.59
CA PRO A 40 -5.57 -8.77 -9.58
C PRO A 40 -7.03 -8.87 -10.02
N SER A 41 -7.75 -7.75 -10.03
CA SER A 41 -9.18 -7.76 -10.33
C SER A 41 -9.67 -6.41 -10.86
N ARG A 42 -10.79 -6.46 -11.60
CA ARG A 42 -11.58 -5.27 -11.98
C ARG A 42 -12.96 -5.26 -11.32
N GLU A 43 -13.27 -6.25 -10.49
CA GLU A 43 -14.54 -6.33 -9.77
C GLU A 43 -14.44 -5.48 -8.49
N PRO A 44 -15.30 -4.45 -8.30
CA PRO A 44 -15.19 -3.52 -7.18
C PRO A 44 -15.17 -4.20 -5.81
N ASN A 45 -15.97 -5.24 -5.61
CA ASN A 45 -16.02 -5.98 -4.33
C ASN A 45 -14.70 -6.71 -4.02
N VAL A 46 -14.05 -7.27 -5.05
CA VAL A 46 -12.75 -7.94 -4.90
C VAL A 46 -11.66 -6.91 -4.65
N CYS A 47 -11.67 -5.82 -5.42
CA CYS A 47 -10.76 -4.68 -5.25
C CYS A 47 -10.81 -4.13 -3.82
N TYR A 48 -12.02 -3.86 -3.32
CA TYR A 48 -12.22 -3.37 -1.97
C TYR A 48 -11.77 -4.40 -0.91
N GLY A 49 -12.09 -5.68 -1.09
CA GLY A 49 -11.63 -6.75 -0.21
C GLY A 49 -10.10 -6.87 -0.15
N ASN A 50 -9.40 -6.67 -1.27
CA ASN A 50 -7.94 -6.61 -1.29
C ASN A 50 -7.41 -5.42 -0.49
N LEU A 51 -7.98 -4.23 -0.71
CA LEU A 51 -7.57 -3.01 -0.02
C LEU A 51 -7.82 -3.08 1.50
N LEU A 52 -8.89 -3.74 1.94
CA LEU A 52 -9.14 -4.00 3.36
C LEU A 52 -8.09 -4.93 3.99
N ARG A 53 -7.53 -5.89 3.24
CA ARG A 53 -6.41 -6.71 3.72
C ARG A 53 -5.14 -5.88 3.81
N ILE A 54 -4.83 -5.13 2.76
CA ILE A 54 -3.66 -4.24 2.70
C ILE A 54 -3.67 -3.21 3.83
N LYS A 55 -4.84 -2.64 4.12
CA LYS A 55 -5.05 -1.70 5.23
C LYS A 55 -4.50 -2.22 6.56
N GLN A 56 -4.62 -3.52 6.84
CA GLN A 56 -4.14 -4.11 8.08
C GLN A 56 -2.61 -3.97 8.22
N TRP A 57 -1.89 -4.07 7.11
CA TRP A 57 -0.44 -3.91 7.07
C TRP A 57 -0.02 -2.43 6.99
N MET A 58 -0.81 -1.60 6.30
CA MET A 58 -0.55 -0.16 6.23
C MET A 58 -0.81 0.57 7.56
N HIS A 59 -1.52 -0.04 8.52
CA HIS A 59 -1.73 0.57 9.83
C HIS A 59 -0.42 1.01 10.51
N TYR A 60 0.68 0.28 10.28
CA TYR A 60 1.98 0.57 10.88
C TYR A 60 2.72 1.75 10.25
N THR A 61 2.26 2.26 9.10
CA THR A 61 2.91 3.38 8.40
C THR A 61 2.35 4.74 8.82
N GLY A 62 1.30 4.79 9.64
CA GLY A 62 0.68 6.05 10.06
C GLY A 62 -0.08 6.80 8.96
N VAL A 63 -0.27 6.17 7.79
CA VAL A 63 -1.03 6.73 6.66
C VAL A 63 -2.53 6.54 6.89
N ASP A 64 -3.35 7.52 6.47
CA ASP A 64 -4.81 7.41 6.52
C ASP A 64 -5.30 6.27 5.59
N CYS A 65 -5.71 5.19 6.24
CA CYS A 65 -6.27 4.00 5.61
C CYS A 65 -7.72 3.76 6.08
N SER A 66 -8.50 4.82 6.27
CA SER A 66 -9.92 4.71 6.61
C SER A 66 -10.70 3.89 5.56
N ASP A 67 -11.79 3.23 5.98
CA ASP A 67 -12.61 2.41 5.07
C ASP A 67 -13.17 3.25 3.91
N SER A 68 -13.47 4.52 4.16
CA SER A 68 -13.87 5.48 3.13
C SER A 68 -12.79 5.68 2.07
N VAL A 69 -11.53 5.87 2.47
CA VAL A 69 -10.41 6.04 1.54
C VAL A 69 -10.20 4.76 0.72
N MET A 70 -10.24 3.59 1.37
CA MET A 70 -10.12 2.30 0.67
C MET A 70 -11.26 2.06 -0.32
N LYS A 71 -12.47 2.49 0.03
CA LYS A 71 -13.62 2.40 -0.88
C LYS A 71 -13.42 3.30 -2.11
N GLU A 72 -13.05 4.57 -1.90
CA GLU A 72 -12.76 5.51 -3.00
C GLU A 72 -11.65 5.00 -3.93
N ILE A 73 -10.60 4.39 -3.38
CA ILE A 73 -9.53 3.79 -4.19
C ILE A 73 -10.05 2.59 -4.99
N SER A 74 -10.87 1.71 -4.37
CA SER A 74 -11.46 0.55 -5.06
C SER A 74 -12.37 0.96 -6.23
N GLU A 75 -12.99 2.13 -6.14
CA GLU A 75 -13.81 2.78 -7.17
C GLU A 75 -12.97 3.51 -8.23
N GLY A 76 -11.64 3.50 -8.10
CA GLY A 76 -10.71 4.09 -9.07
C GLY A 76 -10.54 5.61 -8.93
N LYS A 77 -10.79 6.20 -7.75
CA LYS A 77 -10.55 7.63 -7.50
C LYS A 77 -9.05 7.93 -7.49
N GLY A 78 -8.51 8.26 -8.66
CA GLY A 78 -7.08 8.47 -8.88
C GLY A 78 -6.41 9.51 -8.01
N SER A 79 -7.05 10.67 -7.79
CA SER A 79 -6.47 11.72 -6.93
C SER A 79 -6.28 11.26 -5.49
N ILE A 80 -7.23 10.47 -4.97
CA ILE A 80 -7.15 9.85 -3.64
C ILE A 80 -6.04 8.79 -3.62
N ALA A 81 -5.96 7.95 -4.65
CA ALA A 81 -4.91 6.95 -4.78
C ALA A 81 -3.50 7.57 -4.85
N ILE A 82 -3.33 8.67 -5.61
CA ILE A 82 -2.05 9.41 -5.70
C ILE A 82 -1.69 10.00 -4.34
N ARG A 83 -2.65 10.62 -3.65
CA ARG A 83 -2.44 11.17 -2.31
C ARG A 83 -2.00 10.07 -1.34
N LEU A 84 -2.65 8.91 -1.35
CA LEU A 84 -2.28 7.77 -0.51
C LEU A 84 -0.86 7.29 -0.84
N LEU A 85 -0.52 7.12 -2.12
CA LEU A 85 0.82 6.71 -2.53
C LEU A 85 1.89 7.69 -2.02
N TYR A 86 1.64 9.00 -2.16
CA TYR A 86 2.58 10.02 -1.71
C TYR A 86 2.77 10.01 -0.19
N GLN A 87 1.67 9.90 0.57
CA GLN A 87 1.74 9.79 2.04
C GLN A 87 2.50 8.53 2.48
N LEU A 88 2.25 7.41 1.81
CA LEU A 88 2.97 6.16 2.06
C LEU A 88 4.46 6.30 1.75
N PHE A 89 4.82 6.86 0.60
CA PHE A 89 6.22 7.09 0.25
C PHE A 89 6.94 7.95 1.29
N LEU A 90 6.34 9.07 1.71
CA LEU A 90 6.92 9.93 2.74
C LEU A 90 7.11 9.21 4.08
N SER A 91 6.12 8.39 4.48
CA SER A 91 6.21 7.60 5.71
C SER A 91 7.34 6.58 5.66
N LEU A 92 7.48 5.88 4.53
CA LEU A 92 8.52 4.86 4.35
C LEU A 92 9.92 5.47 4.26
N GLU A 93 10.09 6.57 3.54
CA GLU A 93 11.40 7.22 3.38
C GLU A 93 11.83 8.04 4.60
N SER A 94 10.91 8.36 5.52
CA SER A 94 11.28 8.98 6.79
C SER A 94 12.11 7.99 7.61
N GLU A 95 13.39 8.31 7.83
CA GLU A 95 14.42 7.42 8.40
C GLU A 95 14.04 6.74 9.74
N ASP A 96 13.04 7.24 10.46
CA ASP A 96 12.71 6.82 11.83
C ASP A 96 11.76 5.61 11.90
N HIS A 97 10.91 5.39 10.89
CA HIS A 97 9.93 4.28 10.95
C HIS A 97 10.50 2.94 10.46
N ILE A 98 11.41 2.95 9.47
CA ILE A 98 12.12 1.75 9.03
C ILE A 98 13.06 1.25 10.13
N LYS A 99 13.80 2.14 10.81
CA LYS A 99 14.67 1.76 11.96
C LYS A 99 13.86 1.15 13.12
N PHE A 100 12.64 1.63 13.37
CA PHE A 100 11.75 1.04 14.39
C PHE A 100 11.23 -0.35 14.01
N TYR A 101 10.92 -0.59 12.73
CA TYR A 101 10.46 -1.92 12.29
C TYR A 101 11.61 -2.94 12.26
N ILE A 102 12.78 -2.55 11.72
CA ILE A 102 14.00 -3.38 11.69
C ILE A 102 14.45 -3.74 13.10
N SER A 103 14.44 -2.80 14.04
CA SER A 103 14.81 -3.09 15.44
C SER A 103 13.82 -4.03 16.16
N LYS A 104 12.55 -4.05 15.77
CA LYS A 104 11.54 -4.97 16.32
C LYS A 104 11.52 -6.36 15.71
N THR A 105 11.89 -6.51 14.43
CA THR A 105 11.81 -7.79 13.71
C THR A 105 13.15 -8.48 13.48
N ASN A 106 14.27 -7.75 13.48
CA ASN A 106 15.61 -8.32 13.33
C ASN A 106 16.70 -7.41 13.93
N PRO A 107 16.91 -7.48 15.26
CA PRO A 107 17.84 -6.58 15.97
C PRO A 107 19.32 -6.75 15.54
N GLU A 108 19.68 -7.82 14.84
CA GLU A 108 21.06 -8.10 14.42
C GLU A 108 21.53 -7.30 13.20
N LYS A 109 20.62 -6.71 12.42
CA LYS A 109 20.96 -5.91 11.22
C LYS A 109 21.43 -4.47 11.53
N LEU A 110 21.51 -4.11 12.81
CA LEU A 110 21.90 -2.77 13.29
C LEU A 110 23.33 -2.70 13.84
N ARG A 111 24.13 -3.77 13.69
CA ARG A 111 25.55 -3.82 14.06
C ARG A 111 26.47 -3.58 12.88
#